data_AF-A0A1V4RHM6-F1
#
_entry.id   AF-A0A1V4RHM6-F1
#
_cell.length_a   1.000
_cell.length_b   1.000
_cell.length_c   1.000
_cell.angle_alpha   90.00
_cell.angle_beta   90.00
_cell.angle_gamma   90.00
#
_symmetry.space_group_name_H-M   'P 1'
#
loop_
_entity.id
_entity.type
_entity.pdbx_description
1 polymer ?
#
loop_
_entity_poly.entity_id
_entity_poly.type
_entity_poly.pdbx_seq_one_letter_code
_entity_poly.pdbx_strand_id
1 'polypeptide(L)'
;MDIAQWRDRIDLLDELLLELLNRRAQCVLELGKIKKEKGQLVYSPARETTILDRIQNLNKGPLSRESIRAVFERIIAECRDLQERQV
;
A
#
# COMPACT_ATOMS: atom_id res chain seq x y z
N MET A 1 -27.33 -17.00 -0.29
CA MET A 1 -26.59 -15.77 -0.62
C MET A 1 -26.96 -15.41 -2.05
N ASP A 2 -27.55 -14.25 -2.28
CA ASP A 2 -27.84 -13.74 -3.62
C ASP A 2 -26.75 -12.73 -4.07
N ILE A 3 -26.94 -12.13 -5.25
CA ILE A 3 -26.01 -11.16 -5.82
C ILE A 3 -25.90 -9.90 -4.96
N ALA A 4 -27.02 -9.44 -4.39
CA ALA A 4 -27.04 -8.22 -3.59
C ALA A 4 -26.22 -8.38 -2.31
N GLN A 5 -26.40 -9.49 -1.61
CA GLN A 5 -25.65 -9.80 -0.39
C GLN A 5 -24.14 -9.91 -0.63
N TRP A 6 -23.71 -10.38 -1.81
CA TRP A 6 -22.29 -10.39 -2.17
C TRP A 6 -21.74 -9.01 -2.48
N ARG A 7 -22.54 -8.12 -3.08
CA ARG A 7 -22.15 -6.72 -3.34
C ARG A 7 -21.98 -5.95 -2.04
N ASP A 8 -22.93 -6.05 -1.12
CA ASP A 8 -22.84 -5.40 0.20
C ASP A 8 -21.56 -5.85 0.93
N ARG A 9 -21.19 -7.13 0.80
CA ARG A 9 -19.95 -7.65 1.38
C ARG A 9 -18.70 -7.08 0.71
N ILE A 10 -18.72 -6.86 -0.61
CA ILE A 10 -17.61 -6.22 -1.34
C ILE A 10 -17.48 -4.76 -0.91
N ASP A 11 -18.59 -4.02 -0.84
CA ASP A 11 -18.59 -2.61 -0.44
C ASP A 11 -17.97 -2.43 0.96
N LEU A 12 -18.33 -3.29 1.92
CA LEU A 12 -17.72 -3.30 3.25
C LEU A 12 -16.22 -3.60 3.22
N LEU A 13 -15.77 -4.51 2.34
CA LEU A 13 -14.34 -4.79 2.19
C LEU A 13 -13.60 -3.61 1.56
N ASP A 14 -14.21 -2.92 0.60
CA ASP A 14 -13.64 -1.76 -0.07
C ASP A 14 -13.49 -0.58 0.90
N GLU A 15 -14.46 -0.36 1.80
CA GLU A 15 -14.34 0.63 2.88
C GLU A 15 -13.13 0.34 3.79
N LEU A 16 -12.96 -0.92 4.20
CA LEU A 16 -11.81 -1.35 5.02
C LEU A 16 -10.49 -1.21 4.27
N LEU A 17 -10.46 -1.54 2.99
CA LEU A 17 -9.27 -1.35 2.14
C LEU A 17 -8.90 0.13 2.06
N LEU A 18 -9.88 1.02 1.85
CA LEU A 18 -9.67 2.46 1.81
C LEU A 18 -9.10 2.98 3.13
N GLU A 19 -9.64 2.56 4.28
CA GLU A 19 -9.11 2.93 5.60
C GLU A 19 -7.64 2.50 5.74
N LEU A 20 -7.33 1.24 5.40
CA LEU A 20 -5.98 0.69 5.50
C LEU A 20 -4.99 1.39 4.58
N LEU A 21 -5.40 1.75 3.36
CA LEU A 21 -4.59 2.49 2.42
C LEU A 21 -4.25 3.89 2.95
N ASN A 22 -5.23 4.62 3.48
CA ASN A 22 -5.02 5.95 4.07
C ASN A 22 -4.10 5.88 5.29
N ARG A 23 -4.29 4.88 6.17
CA ARG A 23 -3.41 4.67 7.32
C ARG A 23 -1.97 4.35 6.89
N ARG A 24 -1.80 3.53 5.85
CA ARG A 24 -0.49 3.25 5.26
C ARG A 24 0.17 4.54 4.71
N ALA A 25 -0.58 5.38 4.03
CA ALA A 25 -0.10 6.65 3.50
C ALA A 25 0.36 7.59 4.63
N GLN A 26 -0.41 7.68 5.73
CA GLN A 26 -0.02 8.46 6.91
C GLN A 26 1.33 7.98 7.49
N CYS A 27 1.54 6.68 7.60
CA CYS A 27 2.83 6.13 8.06
C CYS A 27 4.01 6.57 7.16
N VAL A 28 3.79 6.66 5.85
CA VAL A 28 4.82 7.13 4.90
C VAL A 28 5.11 8.62 5.10
N LEU A 29 4.10 9.44 5.33
CA LEU A 29 4.27 10.87 5.63
C LEU A 29 5.08 11.09 6.91
N GLU A 30 4.72 10.41 8.01
CA GLU A 30 5.47 10.53 9.27
C GLU A 30 6.91 10.02 9.12
N LEU A 31 7.13 8.93 8.38
CA LEU A 31 8.48 8.44 8.07
C LEU A 31 9.27 9.47 7.25
N GLY A 32 8.62 10.16 6.31
CA GLY A 32 9.23 11.21 5.50
C GLY A 32 9.74 12.37 6.36
N LYS A 33 8.89 12.87 7.27
CA LYS A 33 9.27 13.95 8.20
C LYS A 33 10.52 13.58 9.01
N ILE A 34 10.54 12.39 9.59
CA ILE A 34 11.69 11.88 10.37
C ILE A 34 12.97 11.81 9.52
N LYS A 35 12.86 11.36 8.26
CA LYS A 35 14.02 11.28 7.36
C LYS A 35 14.53 12.66 6.96
N LYS A 36 13.62 13.59 6.69
CA LYS A 36 13.95 14.99 6.36
C LYS A 36 14.68 15.67 7.50
N GLU A 37 14.19 15.51 8.73
CA GLU A 37 14.87 16.02 9.95
C GLU A 37 16.28 15.46 10.12
N LYS A 38 16.51 14.22 9.67
CA LYS A 38 17.80 13.52 9.74
C LYS A 38 18.68 13.71 8.51
N GLY A 39 18.26 14.50 7.52
CA GLY A 39 18.98 14.68 6.25
C GLY A 39 19.15 13.40 5.42
N GLN A 40 18.28 12.40 5.63
CA GLN A 40 18.33 11.11 4.94
C GLN A 40 17.50 11.12 3.66
N LEU A 41 17.93 10.33 2.68
CA LEU A 41 17.17 10.12 1.45
C LEU A 41 15.81 9.49 1.74
N VAL A 42 14.77 10.15 1.25
CA VAL A 42 13.37 9.75 1.41
C VAL A 42 13.09 8.48 0.60
N TYR A 43 13.57 8.43 -0.65
CA TYR A 43 13.39 7.33 -1.58
C TYR A 43 14.40 6.19 -1.38
N SER A 44 13.93 4.93 -1.39
CA SER A 44 14.77 3.73 -1.28
C SER A 44 14.19 2.58 -2.11
N PRO A 45 14.69 2.36 -3.35
CA PRO A 45 14.24 1.27 -4.21
C PRO A 45 14.36 -0.11 -3.56
N ALA A 46 15.46 -0.35 -2.83
CA ALA A 46 15.69 -1.61 -2.13
C ALA A 46 14.58 -1.92 -1.10
N ARG A 47 14.02 -0.87 -0.47
CA ARG A 47 12.93 -1.04 0.47
C ARG A 47 11.64 -1.47 -0.23
N GLU A 48 11.36 -0.91 -1.40
CA GLU A 48 10.18 -1.27 -2.21
C GLU A 48 10.24 -2.73 -2.64
N THR A 49 11.38 -3.18 -3.18
CA THR A 49 11.61 -4.60 -3.53
C THR A 49 11.35 -5.52 -2.35
N THR A 50 11.89 -5.18 -1.16
CA THR A 50 11.67 -5.97 0.06
C THR A 50 10.18 -6.06 0.45
N ILE A 51 9.41 -4.99 0.24
CA ILE A 51 7.96 -4.97 0.53
C ILE A 51 7.23 -5.89 -0.45
N LEU A 52 7.54 -5.80 -1.74
CA LEU A 52 6.91 -6.60 -2.79
C LEU A 52 7.18 -8.09 -2.58
N ASP A 53 8.44 -8.47 -2.34
CA ASP A 53 8.82 -9.87 -2.10
C ASP A 53 8.10 -10.44 -0.87
N ARG A 54 8.04 -9.66 0.22
CA ARG A 54 7.33 -10.06 1.44
C ARG A 54 5.84 -10.29 1.16
N ILE A 55 5.18 -9.38 0.46
CA ILE A 55 3.75 -9.49 0.18
C ILE A 55 3.44 -10.65 -0.77
N GLN A 56 4.26 -10.88 -1.79
CA GLN A 56 4.12 -12.04 -2.68
C GLN A 56 4.30 -13.37 -1.92
N ASN A 57 5.19 -13.42 -0.93
CA ASN A 57 5.37 -14.60 -0.09
C ASN A 57 4.23 -14.83 0.92
N LEU A 58 3.58 -13.76 1.38
CA LEU A 58 2.42 -13.84 2.29
C LEU A 58 1.11 -14.16 1.53
N ASN A 59 1.07 -13.93 0.22
CA ASN A 59 -0.11 -14.18 -0.59
C ASN A 59 -0.47 -15.67 -0.66
N LYS A 60 -1.64 -16.03 -0.13
CA LYS A 60 -2.22 -17.38 -0.18
C LYS A 60 -3.36 -17.51 -1.21
N GLY A 61 -3.50 -16.52 -2.10
CA GLY A 61 -4.58 -16.45 -3.08
C GLY A 61 -5.84 -15.77 -2.54
N PRO A 62 -6.91 -15.70 -3.35
CA PRO A 62 -7.06 -16.30 -4.68
C PRO A 62 -6.36 -15.53 -5.82
N LEU A 63 -5.86 -14.32 -5.55
CA LEU A 63 -5.12 -13.52 -6.54
C LEU A 63 -3.73 -14.13 -6.82
N SER A 64 -3.27 -14.03 -8.07
CA SER A 64 -1.92 -14.49 -8.43
C SER A 64 -0.83 -13.63 -7.79
N ARG A 65 0.40 -14.15 -7.74
CA ARG A 65 1.56 -13.41 -7.23
C ARG A 65 1.82 -12.14 -8.04
N GLU A 66 1.56 -12.19 -9.34
CA GLU A 66 1.73 -11.09 -10.29
C GLU A 66 0.67 -10.01 -10.07
N SER A 67 -0.60 -10.39 -9.89
CA SER A 67 -1.67 -9.45 -9.59
C SER A 67 -1.44 -8.71 -8.27
N ILE A 68 -1.06 -9.44 -7.22
CA ILE A 68 -0.73 -8.84 -5.93
C ILE A 68 0.46 -7.89 -6.06
N ARG A 69 1.50 -8.27 -6.81
CA ARG A 69 2.64 -7.40 -7.06
C ARG A 69 2.22 -6.09 -7.72
N ALA A 70 1.45 -6.15 -8.80
CA ALA A 70 1.01 -4.97 -9.54
C ALA A 70 0.18 -4.00 -8.68
N VAL A 71 -0.74 -4.52 -7.85
CA VAL A 71 -1.53 -3.70 -6.92
C VAL A 71 -0.62 -2.98 -5.92
N PHE A 72 0.33 -3.70 -5.31
CA PHE A 72 1.22 -3.11 -4.32
C PHE A 72 2.24 -2.15 -4.91
N GLU A 73 2.71 -2.38 -6.13
CA GLU A 73 3.54 -1.42 -6.88
C GLU A 73 2.80 -0.08 -7.03
N ARG A 74 1.50 -0.12 -7.40
CA ARG A 74 0.70 1.09 -7.51
C ARG A 74 0.51 1.79 -6.16
N ILE A 75 0.19 1.04 -5.10
CA ILE A 75 0.03 1.60 -3.75
C ILE A 75 1.33 2.27 -3.27
N ILE A 76 2.48 1.64 -3.53
CA ILE A 76 3.80 2.20 -3.18
C ILE A 76 4.04 3.49 -3.96
N ALA A 77 3.80 3.50 -5.28
CA ALA A 77 3.97 4.67 -6.12
C ALA A 77 3.14 5.87 -5.64
N GLU A 78 1.84 5.67 -5.39
CA GLU A 78 0.97 6.76 -4.89
C GLU A 78 1.44 7.30 -3.53
N CYS A 79 1.92 6.44 -2.64
CA CYS A 79 2.44 6.88 -1.35
C CYS A 79 3.76 7.66 -1.48
N ARG A 80 4.63 7.27 -2.42
CA ARG A 80 5.87 8.00 -2.71
C ARG A 80 5.54 9.38 -3.29
N ASP A 81 4.65 9.45 -4.28
CA ASP A 81 4.23 10.70 -4.90
C ASP A 81 3.60 11.64 -3.86
N LEU A 82 2.79 11.10 -2.94
CA LEU A 82 2.24 11.85 -1.81
C LEU A 82 3.34 12.39 -0.89
N GLN A 83 4.34 11.57 -0.58
CA GLN A 83 5.46 11.93 0.28
C GLN A 83 6.29 13.06 -0.33
N GLU A 84 6.62 12.97 -1.61
CA GLU A 84 7.40 14.00 -2.34
C GLU A 84 6.67 15.34 -2.43
N ARG A 85 5.34 15.35 -2.44
CA ARG A 85 4.55 16.60 -2.46
C ARG A 85 4.44 17.27 -1.09
N GLN A 86 4.52 16.52 0.01
CA GLN A 86 4.21 17.02 1.35
C GLN A 86 5.42 17.14 2.29
N VAL A 87 6.54 16.49 1.98
CA VAL A 87 7.76 16.46 2.79
C VAL A 87 8.90 17.06 2.00
#